data_AF-A0A257GU92-F1
#
_entry.id   AF-A0A257GU92-F1
#
_cell.length_a   1.000
_cell.length_b   1.000
_cell.length_c   1.000
_cell.angle_alpha   90.00
_cell.angle_beta   90.00
_cell.angle_gamma   90.00
#
_symmetry.space_group_name_H-M   'P 1'
#
loop_
_entity.id
_entity.type
_entity.pdbx_description
1 polymer ?
#
loop_
_entity_poly.entity_id
_entity_poly.type
_entity_poly.pdbx_seq_one_letter_code
_entity_poly.pdbx_strand_id
1 'polypeptide(L)'
;KDVWLNSVVLLVCVTAEGILEDPLFKPLGAPQADELKAIDKILGAVGTADVKPTLIERAQSSMGSMKSGRAIDRMFALASIGALTEAEVKAWKALRNTAAHGGVEIKDGKLQQCIDRVHLVVTMIYKLAFMKIGYVGKYSDFGVNKWPTADYDAPALVARLAGIPQAVRLPKGLAARPAKTSRRMWRLLARVRRWPKRSA
;
A
#
# COMPACT_ATOMS: atom_id res chain seq x y z
N LYS A 1 19.92 20.03 15.10
CA LYS A 1 20.10 18.56 15.08
C LYS A 1 19.34 18.05 13.88
N ASP A 2 20.02 17.75 12.79
CA ASP A 2 19.37 17.39 11.54
C ASP A 2 18.84 15.97 11.66
N VAL A 3 17.52 15.81 11.61
CA VAL A 3 16.90 14.49 11.49
C VAL A 3 17.09 14.06 10.04
N TRP A 4 17.86 13.00 9.83
CA TRP A 4 18.11 12.47 8.50
C TRP A 4 16.80 11.96 7.91
N LEU A 5 16.49 12.35 6.67
CA LEU A 5 15.24 11.96 6.00
C LEU A 5 15.04 10.43 5.97
N ASN A 6 16.11 9.65 5.92
CA ASN A 6 16.09 8.19 6.03
C ASN A 6 15.44 7.72 7.34
N SER A 7 15.75 8.41 8.45
CA SER A 7 15.18 8.10 9.77
C SER A 7 13.68 8.40 9.80
N VAL A 8 13.26 9.52 9.19
CA VAL A 8 11.83 9.87 9.06
C VAL A 8 11.10 8.82 8.23
N VAL A 9 11.66 8.45 7.06
CA VAL A 9 11.08 7.45 6.17
C VAL A 9 10.95 6.09 6.85
N LEU A 10 12.01 5.64 7.53
CA LEU A 10 11.98 4.39 8.28
C LEU A 10 10.93 4.44 9.39
N LEU A 11 10.92 5.52 10.19
CA LEU A 11 9.97 5.72 11.27
C LEU A 11 8.53 5.64 10.78
N VAL A 12 8.15 6.40 9.75
CA VAL A 12 6.75 6.38 9.27
C VAL A 12 6.36 5.01 8.72
N CYS A 13 7.28 4.30 8.05
CA CYS A 13 6.98 2.96 7.54
C CYS A 13 6.78 1.95 8.66
N VAL A 14 7.65 1.96 9.68
CA VAL A 14 7.59 1.04 10.83
C VAL A 14 6.39 1.38 11.73
N THR A 15 6.06 2.66 11.91
CA THR A 15 4.84 3.06 12.65
C THR A 15 3.59 2.52 11.97
N ALA A 16 3.48 2.61 10.64
CA ALA A 16 2.36 2.02 9.91
C ALA A 16 2.30 0.48 10.08
N GLU A 17 3.45 -0.20 10.00
CA GLU A 17 3.54 -1.65 10.27
C GLU A 17 3.09 -1.99 11.70
N GLY A 18 3.56 -1.24 12.70
CA GLY A 18 3.23 -1.45 14.10
C GLY A 18 1.75 -1.27 14.40
N ILE A 19 1.09 -0.26 13.80
CA ILE A 19 -0.37 -0.11 13.94
C ILE A 19 -1.10 -1.29 13.31
N LEU A 20 -0.65 -1.80 12.16
CA LEU A 20 -1.25 -2.94 11.48
C LEU A 20 -1.08 -4.28 12.22
N GLU A 21 -0.26 -4.35 13.27
CA GLU A 21 -0.17 -5.51 14.17
C GLU A 21 -1.28 -5.52 15.24
N ASP A 22 -2.09 -4.46 15.33
CA ASP A 22 -3.24 -4.42 16.22
C ASP A 22 -4.25 -5.53 15.92
N PRO A 23 -4.90 -6.14 16.92
CA PRO A 23 -5.90 -7.20 16.71
C PRO A 23 -7.04 -6.84 15.75
N LEU A 24 -7.36 -5.56 15.60
CA LEU A 24 -8.35 -5.10 14.62
C LEU A 24 -7.91 -5.36 13.17
N PHE A 25 -6.62 -5.20 12.88
CA PHE A 25 -6.07 -5.27 11.51
C PHE A 25 -5.31 -6.56 11.23
N LYS A 26 -4.75 -7.20 12.25
CA LYS A 26 -3.89 -8.38 12.12
C LYS A 26 -4.55 -9.56 11.37
N PRO A 27 -5.86 -9.85 11.55
CA PRO A 27 -6.52 -10.92 10.79
C PRO A 27 -6.68 -10.62 9.30
N LEU A 28 -6.51 -9.38 8.86
CA LEU A 28 -6.73 -9.00 7.48
C LEU A 28 -5.67 -9.59 6.55
N GLY A 29 -6.10 -10.11 5.40
CA GLY A 29 -5.19 -10.71 4.43
C GLY A 29 -4.46 -11.96 4.92
N ALA A 30 -4.88 -12.56 6.03
CA ALA A 30 -4.36 -13.85 6.47
C ALA A 30 -4.84 -14.95 5.51
N PRO A 31 -3.99 -15.95 5.19
CA PRO A 31 -4.38 -17.08 4.36
C PRO A 31 -5.53 -17.87 5.01
N GLN A 32 -6.42 -18.41 4.18
CA GLN A 32 -7.52 -19.24 4.66
C GLN A 32 -7.04 -20.60 5.18
N ALA A 33 -7.87 -21.31 5.95
CA ALA A 33 -7.52 -22.60 6.53
C ALA A 33 -7.17 -23.68 5.49
N ASP A 34 -7.79 -23.64 4.31
CA ASP A 34 -7.48 -24.52 3.17
C ASP A 34 -6.15 -24.13 2.50
N GLU A 35 -5.87 -22.85 2.34
CA GLU A 35 -4.59 -22.34 1.85
C GLU A 35 -3.44 -22.69 2.81
N LEU A 36 -3.64 -22.56 4.12
CA LEU A 36 -2.68 -22.98 5.14
C LEU A 36 -2.38 -24.47 5.03
N LYS A 37 -3.41 -25.32 4.87
CA LYS A 37 -3.23 -26.76 4.62
C LYS A 37 -2.46 -27.04 3.34
N ALA A 38 -2.71 -26.29 2.27
CA ALA A 38 -1.96 -26.42 1.02
C ALA A 38 -0.49 -26.03 1.19
N ILE A 39 -0.20 -24.94 1.92
CA ILE A 39 1.16 -24.53 2.25
C ILE A 39 1.85 -25.60 3.11
N ASP A 40 1.17 -26.16 4.10
CA ASP A 40 1.70 -27.26 4.94
C ASP A 40 2.07 -28.49 4.10
N LYS A 41 1.21 -28.86 3.15
CA LYS A 41 1.48 -29.97 2.23
C LYS A 41 2.75 -29.73 1.40
N ILE A 42 2.94 -28.51 0.90
CA ILE A 42 4.13 -28.15 0.12
C ILE A 42 5.39 -28.18 1.01
N LEU A 43 5.31 -27.62 2.22
CA LEU A 43 6.42 -27.63 3.19
C LEU A 43 6.85 -29.06 3.57
N GLY A 44 5.87 -29.96 3.75
CA GLY A 44 6.13 -31.37 3.99
C GLY A 44 6.84 -32.04 2.81
N ALA A 45 6.37 -31.82 1.58
CA ALA A 45 6.99 -32.39 0.38
C ALA A 45 8.44 -31.90 0.17
N VAL A 46 8.72 -30.62 0.46
CA VAL A 46 10.07 -30.07 0.41
C VAL A 46 10.96 -30.62 1.52
N GLY A 47 10.39 -30.89 2.70
CA GLY A 47 11.10 -31.50 3.82
C GLY A 47 11.62 -32.91 3.53
N THR A 48 10.98 -33.64 2.61
CA THR A 48 11.36 -35.01 2.21
C THR A 48 12.24 -35.06 0.96
N ALA A 49 12.64 -33.92 0.41
CA ALA A 49 13.44 -33.88 -0.81
C ALA A 49 14.88 -34.36 -0.56
N ASP A 50 15.43 -35.16 -1.48
CA ASP A 50 16.82 -35.63 -1.43
C ASP A 50 17.79 -34.56 -1.92
N VAL A 51 17.89 -33.46 -1.16
CA VAL A 51 18.78 -32.33 -1.40
C VAL A 51 19.45 -31.90 -0.11
N LYS A 52 20.47 -31.04 -0.21
CA LYS A 52 21.24 -30.57 0.96
C LYS A 52 20.30 -29.99 2.04
N PRO A 53 20.47 -30.35 3.34
CA PRO A 53 19.61 -29.87 4.43
C PRO A 53 19.50 -28.34 4.52
N THR A 54 20.58 -27.62 4.22
CA THR A 54 20.58 -26.14 4.20
C THR A 54 19.69 -25.55 3.10
N LEU A 55 19.50 -26.26 1.99
CA LEU A 55 18.57 -25.84 0.93
C LEU A 55 17.11 -26.11 1.34
N ILE A 56 16.86 -27.23 2.03
CA ILE A 56 15.54 -27.56 2.59
C ILE A 56 15.12 -26.46 3.58
N GLU A 57 15.99 -26.11 4.54
CA GLU A 57 15.72 -25.08 5.55
C GLU A 57 15.43 -23.72 4.91
N ARG A 58 16.22 -23.31 3.92
CA ARG A 58 15.99 -22.05 3.19
C ARG A 58 14.67 -22.05 2.43
N ALA A 59 14.35 -23.16 1.77
CA ALA A 59 13.10 -23.31 1.03
C ALA A 59 11.89 -23.28 1.99
N GLN A 60 11.95 -24.04 3.08
CA GLN A 60 10.91 -24.07 4.10
C GLN A 60 10.74 -22.70 4.79
N SER A 61 11.82 -21.98 5.08
CA SER A 61 11.76 -20.64 5.64
C SER A 61 11.10 -19.64 4.67
N SER A 62 11.49 -19.69 3.40
CA SER A 62 10.92 -18.84 2.34
C SER A 62 9.42 -19.09 2.17
N MET A 63 9.00 -20.35 2.06
CA MET A 63 7.58 -20.72 1.90
C MET A 63 6.78 -20.55 3.20
N GLY A 64 7.40 -20.76 4.36
CA GLY A 64 6.77 -20.56 5.67
C GLY A 64 6.29 -19.13 5.86
N SER A 65 6.97 -18.15 5.25
CA SER A 65 6.53 -16.75 5.25
C SER A 65 5.16 -16.53 4.61
N MET A 66 4.71 -17.43 3.72
CA MET A 66 3.39 -17.36 3.06
C MET A 66 2.23 -17.62 4.03
N LYS A 67 2.50 -18.19 5.22
CA LYS A 67 1.47 -18.41 6.26
C LYS A 67 1.10 -17.13 7.00
N SER A 68 1.88 -16.06 6.86
CA SER A 68 1.66 -14.79 7.54
C SER A 68 1.00 -13.79 6.59
N GLY A 69 -0.11 -13.19 7.02
CA GLY A 69 -0.64 -11.99 6.36
C GLY A 69 0.38 -10.86 6.47
N ARG A 70 0.86 -10.33 5.34
CA ARG A 70 1.87 -9.27 5.33
C ARG A 70 1.19 -7.92 5.54
N ALA A 71 1.94 -6.93 6.03
CA ALA A 71 1.42 -5.56 6.19
C ALA A 71 0.77 -5.02 4.90
N ILE A 72 1.38 -5.31 3.74
CA ILE A 72 0.85 -4.92 2.44
C ILE A 72 -0.51 -5.57 2.12
N ASP A 73 -0.73 -6.81 2.54
CA ASP A 73 -1.98 -7.54 2.29
C ASP A 73 -3.11 -6.94 3.14
N ARG A 74 -2.81 -6.60 4.39
CA ARG A 74 -3.71 -5.85 5.28
C ARG A 74 -4.09 -4.49 4.70
N MET A 75 -3.12 -3.75 4.18
CA MET A 75 -3.35 -2.46 3.52
C MET A 75 -4.26 -2.60 2.29
N PHE A 76 -4.10 -3.65 1.48
CA PHE A 76 -4.98 -3.90 0.34
C PHE A 76 -6.41 -4.26 0.78
N ALA A 77 -6.57 -5.04 1.84
CA ALA A 77 -7.88 -5.30 2.43
C ALA A 77 -8.56 -4.00 2.90
N LEU A 78 -7.82 -3.12 3.57
CA LEU A 78 -8.32 -1.80 3.99
C LEU A 78 -8.61 -0.88 2.80
N ALA A 79 -7.84 -0.96 1.72
CA ALA A 79 -8.12 -0.21 0.51
C ALA A 79 -9.42 -0.68 -0.17
N SER A 80 -9.73 -1.98 -0.09
CA SER A 80 -10.95 -2.55 -0.70
C SER A 80 -12.26 -2.03 -0.06
N ILE A 81 -12.23 -1.62 1.21
CA ILE A 81 -13.36 -0.95 1.88
C ILE A 81 -13.32 0.58 1.78
N GLY A 82 -12.30 1.13 1.13
CA GLY A 82 -12.07 2.58 1.04
C GLY A 82 -11.53 3.23 2.31
N ALA A 83 -11.05 2.45 3.29
CA ALA A 83 -10.39 2.99 4.48
C ALA A 83 -9.03 3.60 4.13
N LEU A 84 -8.36 3.03 3.12
CA LEU A 84 -7.14 3.54 2.51
C LEU A 84 -7.33 3.74 1.00
N THR A 85 -6.51 4.60 0.41
CA THR A 85 -6.42 4.80 -1.03
C THR A 85 -5.26 3.99 -1.62
N GLU A 86 -5.33 3.65 -2.90
CA GLU A 86 -4.19 3.00 -3.57
C GLU A 86 -2.91 3.85 -3.56
N ALA A 87 -3.05 5.18 -3.56
CA ALA A 87 -1.93 6.09 -3.54
C ALA A 87 -1.14 5.98 -2.22
N GLU A 88 -1.83 5.89 -1.09
CA GLU A 88 -1.23 5.66 0.23
C GLU A 88 -0.49 4.33 0.28
N VAL A 89 -1.12 3.24 -0.19
CA VAL A 89 -0.49 1.90 -0.21
C VAL A 89 0.76 1.87 -1.10
N LYS A 90 0.69 2.49 -2.29
CA LYS A 90 1.84 2.61 -3.21
C LYS A 90 2.96 3.48 -2.62
N ALA A 91 2.61 4.57 -1.93
CA ALA A 91 3.57 5.45 -1.28
C ALA A 91 4.32 4.72 -0.16
N TRP A 92 3.60 4.02 0.73
CA TRP A 92 4.22 3.21 1.78
C TRP A 92 5.15 2.15 1.20
N LYS A 93 4.71 1.39 0.20
CA LYS A 93 5.53 0.34 -0.42
C LYS A 93 6.81 0.91 -1.03
N ALA A 94 6.72 2.07 -1.70
CA ALA A 94 7.88 2.73 -2.29
C ALA A 94 8.89 3.17 -1.21
N LEU A 95 8.40 3.81 -0.15
CA LEU A 95 9.23 4.25 0.98
C LEU A 95 9.87 3.07 1.74
N ARG A 96 9.09 2.03 2.03
CA ARG A 96 9.54 0.84 2.75
C ARG A 96 10.65 0.11 2.01
N ASN A 97 10.51 -0.06 0.69
CA ASN A 97 11.54 -0.67 -0.14
C ASN A 97 12.84 0.14 -0.08
N THR A 98 12.77 1.47 -0.17
CA THR A 98 13.97 2.31 -0.11
C THR A 98 14.63 2.26 1.28
N ALA A 99 13.85 2.30 2.36
CA ALA A 99 14.37 2.20 3.72
C ALA A 99 15.03 0.83 4.01
N ALA A 100 14.45 -0.26 3.51
CA ALA A 100 14.94 -1.63 3.73
C ALA A 100 16.31 -1.90 3.09
N HIS A 101 16.66 -1.16 2.03
CA HIS A 101 17.93 -1.33 1.32
C HIS A 101 19.04 -0.37 1.79
N GLY A 102 18.89 0.27 2.95
CA GLY A 102 20.02 0.87 3.69
C GLY A 102 20.52 2.22 3.20
N GLY A 103 19.86 2.84 2.21
CA GLY A 103 20.20 4.19 1.77
C GLY A 103 19.08 4.84 0.99
N VAL A 104 18.45 5.88 1.55
CA VAL A 104 17.65 6.80 0.72
C VAL A 104 18.64 7.76 0.04
N GLU A 105 19.36 7.27 -0.96
CA GLU A 105 20.04 8.17 -1.89
C GLU A 105 18.97 8.82 -2.76
N ILE A 106 18.47 9.96 -2.29
CA ILE A 106 17.53 10.75 -3.05
C ILE A 106 18.32 11.45 -4.14
N LYS A 107 18.20 10.93 -5.37
CA LYS A 107 18.69 11.62 -6.56
C LYS A 107 18.16 13.06 -6.60
N ASP A 108 18.98 13.98 -7.07
CA ASP A 108 18.58 15.37 -7.28
C ASP A 108 17.26 15.45 -8.05
N GLY A 109 16.34 16.28 -7.55
CA GLY A 109 14.99 16.43 -8.10
C GLY A 109 13.95 15.40 -7.63
N LYS A 110 14.31 14.40 -6.81
CA LYS A 110 13.34 13.44 -6.22
C LYS A 110 12.98 13.73 -4.76
N LEU A 111 13.57 14.75 -4.15
CA LEU A 111 13.33 15.12 -2.75
C LEU A 111 11.85 15.41 -2.48
N GLN A 112 11.23 16.26 -3.31
CA GLN A 112 9.81 16.59 -3.15
C GLN A 112 8.93 15.35 -3.26
N GLN A 113 9.20 14.44 -4.21
CA GLN A 113 8.45 13.19 -4.34
C GLN A 113 8.58 12.29 -3.10
N CYS A 114 9.73 12.31 -2.42
CA CYS A 114 9.93 11.61 -1.16
C CYS A 114 9.06 12.23 -0.06
N ILE A 115 9.09 13.56 0.07
CA ILE A 115 8.29 14.31 1.04
C ILE A 115 6.79 14.09 0.82
N ASP A 116 6.32 14.15 -0.43
CA ASP A 116 4.92 13.91 -0.79
C ASP A 116 4.47 12.49 -0.38
N ARG A 117 5.33 11.49 -0.59
CA ARG A 117 5.06 10.12 -0.14
C ARG A 117 5.04 10.01 1.38
N VAL A 118 5.92 10.73 2.08
CA VAL A 118 5.91 10.78 3.55
C VAL A 118 4.58 11.33 4.03
N HIS A 119 4.07 12.43 3.46
CA HIS A 119 2.78 12.99 3.84
C HIS A 119 1.59 12.06 3.54
N LEU A 120 1.63 11.32 2.41
CA LEU A 120 0.65 10.26 2.14
C LEU A 120 0.67 9.18 3.23
N VAL A 121 1.85 8.71 3.62
CA VAL A 121 1.98 7.69 4.68
C VAL A 121 1.58 8.23 6.06
N VAL A 122 1.87 9.49 6.36
CA VAL A 122 1.40 10.14 7.60
C VAL A 122 -0.13 10.22 7.63
N THR A 123 -0.76 10.57 6.52
CA THR A 123 -2.24 10.56 6.40
C THR A 123 -2.79 9.15 6.61
N MET A 124 -2.16 8.15 6.01
CA MET A 124 -2.50 6.74 6.21
C MET A 124 -2.41 6.33 7.69
N ILE A 125 -1.34 6.71 8.39
CA ILE A 125 -1.16 6.45 9.83
C ILE A 125 -2.31 7.07 10.64
N TYR A 126 -2.69 8.32 10.36
CA TYR A 126 -3.82 8.95 11.03
C TYR A 126 -5.13 8.20 10.76
N LYS A 127 -5.42 7.83 9.51
CA LYS A 127 -6.61 7.03 9.18
C LYS A 127 -6.66 5.70 9.92
N LEU A 128 -5.53 4.99 10.02
CA LEU A 128 -5.44 3.75 10.78
C LEU A 128 -5.71 3.99 12.28
N ALA A 129 -5.14 5.05 12.86
CA ALA A 129 -5.40 5.42 14.25
C ALA A 129 -6.86 5.82 14.49
N PHE A 130 -7.45 6.61 13.60
CA PHE A 130 -8.86 7.00 13.63
C PHE A 130 -9.79 5.80 13.58
N MET A 131 -9.51 4.84 12.69
CA MET A 131 -10.28 3.61 12.61
C MET A 131 -10.21 2.81 13.92
N LYS A 132 -9.02 2.70 14.52
CA LYS A 132 -8.81 2.00 15.79
C LYS A 132 -9.57 2.62 16.96
N ILE A 133 -9.65 3.95 17.04
CA ILE A 133 -10.33 4.65 18.15
C ILE A 133 -11.81 4.96 17.87
N GLY A 134 -12.36 4.52 16.73
CA GLY A 134 -13.74 4.81 16.36
C GLY A 134 -14.02 6.28 16.04
N TYR A 135 -13.02 7.02 15.55
CA TYR A 135 -13.14 8.46 15.28
C TYR A 135 -14.18 8.78 14.19
N VAL A 136 -14.97 9.82 14.45
CA VAL A 136 -15.91 10.43 13.50
C VAL A 136 -15.68 11.93 13.50
N GLY A 137 -15.43 12.51 12.32
CA GLY A 137 -15.23 13.95 12.21
C GLY A 137 -14.33 14.35 11.06
N LYS A 138 -13.82 15.58 11.14
CA LYS A 138 -12.99 16.20 10.11
C LYS A 138 -11.50 16.02 10.41
N TYR A 139 -10.72 15.69 9.39
CA TYR A 139 -9.26 15.63 9.46
C TYR A 139 -8.61 16.38 8.30
N SER A 140 -7.35 16.78 8.49
CA SER A 140 -6.53 17.36 7.42
C SER A 140 -5.86 16.25 6.61
N ASP A 141 -6.13 16.19 5.31
CA ASP A 141 -5.50 15.22 4.40
C ASP A 141 -4.14 15.73 3.93
N PHE A 142 -3.07 15.34 4.64
CA PHE A 142 -1.71 15.76 4.31
C PHE A 142 -1.23 15.18 2.97
N GLY A 143 -1.87 14.11 2.48
CA GLY A 143 -1.56 13.44 1.22
C GLY A 143 -2.00 14.23 -0.02
N VAL A 144 -2.80 15.27 0.16
CA VAL A 144 -3.28 16.15 -0.91
C VAL A 144 -2.69 17.54 -0.76
N ASN A 145 -2.28 18.16 -1.87
CA ASN A 145 -1.73 19.51 -1.86
C ASN A 145 -2.71 20.50 -1.21
N LYS A 146 -2.18 21.46 -0.45
CA LYS A 146 -2.91 22.42 0.40
C LYS A 146 -3.66 21.81 1.59
N TRP A 147 -3.46 20.52 1.87
CA TRP A 147 -3.97 19.82 3.04
C TRP A 147 -5.46 20.07 3.30
N PRO A 148 -6.33 19.75 2.33
CA PRO A 148 -7.75 19.98 2.45
C PRO A 148 -8.34 19.23 3.65
N THR A 149 -9.43 19.75 4.18
CA THR A 149 -10.21 19.05 5.21
C THR A 149 -11.09 17.99 4.55
N ALA A 150 -11.10 16.79 5.11
CA ALA A 150 -11.93 15.67 4.69
C ALA A 150 -12.70 15.08 5.88
N ASP A 151 -13.84 14.46 5.62
CA ASP A 151 -14.64 13.78 6.63
C ASP A 151 -14.18 12.31 6.78
N TYR A 152 -14.25 11.80 8.00
CA TYR A 152 -13.89 10.42 8.35
C TYR A 152 -14.97 9.81 9.24
N ASP A 153 -15.35 8.57 8.94
CA ASP A 153 -16.36 7.80 9.68
C ASP A 153 -15.82 6.38 9.92
N ALA A 154 -15.14 6.21 11.06
CA ALA A 154 -14.58 4.91 11.44
C ALA A 154 -15.67 3.83 11.64
N PRO A 155 -16.79 4.08 12.34
CA PRO A 155 -17.87 3.10 12.47
C PRO A 155 -18.38 2.58 11.12
N ALA A 156 -18.60 3.45 10.13
CA ALA A 156 -19.01 3.01 8.80
C ALA A 156 -17.96 2.12 8.12
N LEU A 157 -16.67 2.44 8.26
CA LEU A 157 -15.58 1.63 7.70
C LEU A 157 -15.45 0.28 8.40
N VAL A 158 -15.57 0.22 9.73
CA VAL A 158 -15.53 -1.04 10.50
C VAL A 158 -16.71 -1.92 10.14
N ALA A 159 -17.92 -1.35 9.96
CA ALA A 159 -19.08 -2.11 9.49
C ALA A 159 -18.84 -2.72 8.10
N ARG A 160 -18.22 -1.96 7.17
CA ARG A 160 -17.85 -2.47 5.85
C ARG A 160 -16.79 -3.57 5.94
N LEU A 161 -15.83 -3.44 6.86
CA LEU A 161 -14.81 -4.45 7.10
C LEU A 161 -15.42 -5.78 7.59
N ALA A 162 -16.39 -5.71 8.51
CA ALA A 162 -17.10 -6.88 9.00
C ALA A 162 -17.95 -7.57 7.90
N GLY A 163 -18.44 -6.79 6.93
CA GLY A 163 -19.18 -7.30 5.78
C GLY A 163 -18.30 -7.91 4.68
N ILE A 164 -16.98 -7.74 4.75
CA ILE A 164 -16.05 -8.39 3.85
C ILE A 164 -15.83 -9.84 4.31
N PRO A 165 -16.05 -10.84 3.45
CA PRO A 165 -15.53 -12.18 3.74
C PRO A 165 -14.03 -12.05 3.99
N GLN A 166 -13.50 -12.58 5.10
CA GLN A 166 -12.05 -12.63 5.35
C GLN A 166 -11.27 -13.22 4.15
N ALA A 167 -11.98 -13.93 3.26
CA ALA A 167 -11.58 -14.42 1.94
C ALA A 167 -11.44 -13.38 0.81
N VAL A 168 -11.43 -12.06 1.04
CA VAL A 168 -11.23 -11.10 -0.07
C VAL A 168 -9.86 -11.34 -0.69
N ARG A 169 -9.91 -12.11 -1.80
CA ARG A 169 -8.84 -12.29 -2.76
C ARG A 169 -8.31 -10.90 -3.08
N LEU A 170 -7.03 -10.68 -2.77
CA LEU A 170 -6.23 -9.68 -3.45
C LEU A 170 -6.58 -9.77 -4.94
N PRO A 171 -6.92 -8.65 -5.62
CA PRO A 171 -7.31 -8.71 -7.02
C PRO A 171 -6.26 -9.48 -7.81
N LYS A 172 -6.62 -10.68 -8.30
CA LYS A 172 -5.80 -11.46 -9.24
C LYS A 172 -5.70 -10.61 -10.50
N GLY A 173 -4.57 -9.92 -10.65
CA GLY A 173 -4.32 -9.05 -11.78
C GLY A 173 -4.48 -7.56 -11.49
N LEU A 174 -3.59 -7.01 -10.64
CA LEU A 174 -2.83 -5.85 -11.12
C LEU A 174 -1.74 -6.37 -12.07
N ALA A 175 -2.19 -7.00 -13.15
CA ALA A 175 -1.33 -7.39 -14.24
C ALA A 175 -0.64 -6.10 -14.72
N ALA A 176 0.67 -6.19 -14.90
CA ALA A 176 1.42 -5.19 -15.62
C ALA A 176 0.62 -4.79 -16.87
N ARG A 177 0.13 -3.54 -16.89
CA ARG A 177 -0.11 -2.85 -18.14
C ARG A 177 1.03 -1.85 -18.32
N PRO A 178 1.73 -1.90 -19.46
CA PRO A 178 2.97 -1.18 -19.65
C PRO A 178 2.70 0.33 -19.68
N ALA A 179 3.67 1.09 -19.20
CA ALA A 179 3.83 2.46 -19.64
C ALA A 179 3.89 2.48 -21.17
N LYS A 180 2.88 3.05 -21.83
CA LYS A 180 2.98 3.68 -23.16
C LYS A 180 1.71 4.45 -23.51
N THR A 181 1.91 5.77 -23.64
CA THR A 181 1.31 6.66 -24.64
C THR A 181 -0.21 6.90 -24.64
N SER A 182 -0.64 7.99 -24.00
CA SER A 182 -1.78 8.80 -24.47
C SER A 182 -1.29 10.14 -25.08
N ARG A 183 -0.37 10.07 -26.06
CA ARG A 183 -0.07 11.21 -26.96
C ARG A 183 -1.21 11.54 -27.94
N ARG A 184 -2.42 11.01 -27.75
CA ARG A 184 -3.60 11.31 -28.60
C ARG A 184 -4.63 12.25 -27.98
N MET A 185 -4.54 12.56 -26.68
CA MET A 185 -5.49 13.50 -26.05
C MET A 185 -5.04 14.97 -26.09
N TRP A 186 -3.85 15.26 -26.61
CA TRP A 186 -3.39 16.62 -26.95
C TRP A 186 -3.57 16.99 -28.43
N ARG A 187 -4.09 16.09 -29.28
CA ARG A 187 -4.44 16.41 -30.67
C ARG A 187 -5.90 16.81 -30.86
N LEU A 188 -6.74 16.71 -29.83
CA LEU A 188 -8.11 17.24 -29.84
C LEU A 188 -8.24 18.66 -29.26
N LEU A 189 -7.19 19.20 -28.63
CA LEU A 189 -7.14 20.60 -28.17
C LEU A 189 -6.30 21.53 -29.06
N ALA A 190 -5.78 21.02 -30.19
CA ALA A 190 -5.06 21.80 -31.20
C ALA A 190 -5.84 21.99 -32.53
N ARG A 191 -7.16 21.76 -32.53
CA ARG A 191 -8.02 21.89 -33.72
C ARG A 191 -9.35 22.61 -33.46
N VAL A 192 -9.34 23.66 -32.65
CA VAL A 192 -10.39 24.71 -32.69
C VAL A 192 -9.73 26.09 -32.52
N ARG A 193 -8.90 26.45 -33.50
CA ARG A 193 -8.63 27.84 -33.89
C ARG A 193 -8.72 27.88 -35.42
N ARG A 194 -9.94 27.93 -35.94
CA ARG A 194 -10.24 28.48 -37.25
C ARG A 194 -11.24 29.61 -37.03
N TRP A 195 -10.70 30.80 -36.86
CA TRP A 195 -11.46 32.03 -36.98
C TRP A 195 -11.77 32.24 -38.47
N PRO A 196 -13.00 32.58 -38.87
CA PRO A 196 -13.33 32.84 -40.26
C PRO A 196 -12.78 34.20 -40.69
N LYS A 197 -12.16 34.25 -41.88
CA LYS A 197 -11.90 35.49 -42.61
C LYS A 197 -13.23 36.21 -42.81
N ARG A 198 -13.35 37.45 -42.35
CA ARG A 198 -14.36 38.39 -42.84
C ARG A 198 -13.73 39.18 -43.97
N SER A 199 -14.38 39.14 -45.11
CA SER A 199 -14.17 40.01 -46.27
C SER A 199 -15.14 41.18 -46.14
N ALA A 200 -14.59 42.40 -46.23
CA ALA A 200 -15.17 43.69 -46.64
C ALA A 200 -14.36 44.79 -45.96
#